data_AF-A0A960VDI4-F1
#
_entry.id   AF-A0A960VDI4-F1
#
_cell.length_a   1.000
_cell.length_b   1.000
_cell.length_c   1.000
_cell.angle_alpha   90.00
_cell.angle_beta   90.00
_cell.angle_gamma   90.00
#
_symmetry.space_group_name_H-M   'P 1'
#
loop_
_entity.id
_entity.type
_entity.pdbx_description
1 polymer ?
#
loop_
_entity_poly.entity_id
_entity_poly.type
_entity_poly.pdbx_seq_one_letter_code
_entity_poly.pdbx_strand_id
1 'polypeptide(L)'
;MDFKPPINNDYLFGNIILEAIPHPDNFLGTIIDYLSVVCHIAGGIPFWVGVLTISYLFFNRLFCIKIALALFSTGIINGLLKYFFESPRPSGLSSKFASVQENVTETSFGLPSGHSHVSILVWGIVFLDAKQKWVKAIALFFILFTPFS
;
A
#
# COMPACT_ATOMS: atom_id res chain seq x y z
N MET A 1 -27.61 1.58 16.55
CA MET A 1 -26.60 0.97 17.44
C MET A 1 -25.35 1.79 17.23
N ASP A 2 -24.98 2.62 18.21
CA ASP A 2 -23.77 3.43 18.14
C ASP A 2 -22.57 2.54 18.47
N PHE A 3 -22.04 1.88 17.42
CA PHE A 3 -20.85 1.06 17.56
C PHE A 3 -19.64 1.99 17.68
N LYS A 4 -18.96 1.92 18.82
CA LYS A 4 -17.77 2.72 19.09
C LYS A 4 -16.56 1.89 18.63
N PRO A 5 -15.71 2.39 17.71
CA PRO A 5 -14.60 1.61 17.20
C PRO A 5 -13.68 1.19 18.36
N PRO A 6 -13.10 -0.02 18.31
CA PRO A 6 -12.28 -0.55 19.40
C PRO A 6 -11.01 0.27 19.63
N ILE A 7 -10.58 1.05 18.64
CA ILE A 7 -9.48 2.02 18.74
C ILE A 7 -10.01 3.38 18.29
N ASN A 8 -10.30 4.26 19.25
CA ASN A 8 -10.59 5.67 18.99
C ASN A 8 -9.39 6.49 19.45
N ASN A 9 -8.36 6.57 18.62
CA ASN A 9 -7.10 7.21 18.99
C ASN A 9 -6.68 8.26 17.95
N ASP A 10 -7.15 9.49 18.16
CA ASP A 10 -6.83 10.67 17.37
C ASP A 10 -5.32 11.03 17.39
N TYR A 11 -4.53 10.39 18.25
CA TYR A 11 -3.11 10.71 18.42
C TYR A 11 -2.19 9.91 17.50
N LEU A 12 -2.38 8.59 17.36
CA LEU A 12 -1.48 7.72 16.57
C LEU A 12 -1.85 7.65 15.09
N PHE A 13 -3.12 7.88 14.75
CA PHE A 13 -3.66 7.81 13.38
C PHE A 13 -4.57 8.99 13.03
N GLY A 14 -4.56 10.05 13.82
CA GLY A 14 -5.32 11.27 13.53
C GLY A 14 -4.53 12.27 12.68
N ASN A 15 -5.24 13.32 12.28
CA ASN A 15 -4.76 14.33 11.33
C ASN A 15 -3.48 15.05 11.81
N ILE A 16 -3.22 15.11 13.12
CA ILE A 16 -2.07 15.83 13.70
C ILE A 16 -0.73 15.28 13.20
N ILE A 17 -0.55 13.95 13.20
CA ILE A 17 0.70 13.35 12.72
C ILE A 17 0.83 13.52 11.20
N LEU A 18 -0.29 13.38 10.48
CA LEU A 18 -0.30 13.51 9.03
C LEU A 18 0.06 14.94 8.61
N GLU A 19 -0.57 15.95 9.22
CA GLU A 19 -0.31 17.37 8.97
C GLU A 19 1.10 17.82 9.40
N ALA A 20 1.76 17.10 10.30
CA ALA A 20 3.14 17.35 10.68
C ALA A 20 4.16 16.91 9.61
N ILE A 21 3.75 16.07 8.65
CA ILE A 21 4.63 15.66 7.55
C ILE A 21 4.82 16.86 6.60
N PRO A 22 6.07 17.25 6.28
CA PRO A 22 6.31 18.33 5.33
C PRO A 22 5.86 17.93 3.93
N HIS A 23 4.95 18.71 3.35
CA HIS A 23 4.56 18.60 1.94
C HIS A 23 5.17 19.78 1.18
N PRO A 24 6.27 19.56 0.42
CA PRO A 24 6.87 20.61 -0.37
C PRO A 24 5.95 20.94 -1.55
N ASP A 25 5.60 22.21 -1.77
CA ASP A 25 4.76 22.61 -2.92
C ASP A 25 5.58 22.86 -4.21
N ASN A 26 6.88 22.56 -4.16
CA ASN A 26 7.85 22.82 -5.23
C ASN A 26 7.95 21.62 -6.19
N PHE A 27 8.84 21.71 -7.18
CA PHE A 27 9.20 20.62 -8.09
C PHE A 27 9.48 19.27 -7.39
N LEU A 28 10.11 19.29 -6.21
CA LEU A 28 10.34 18.10 -5.40
C LEU A 28 9.05 17.46 -4.89
N GLY A 29 8.04 18.26 -4.53
CA GLY A 29 6.71 17.76 -4.15
C GLY A 29 6.05 17.00 -5.28
N THR A 30 6.06 17.56 -6.49
CA THR A 30 5.52 16.91 -7.67
C THR A 30 6.20 15.56 -7.94
N ILE A 31 7.52 15.46 -7.79
CA ILE A 31 8.25 14.18 -7.93
C ILE A 31 7.78 13.17 -6.86
N ILE A 32 7.65 13.62 -5.61
CA ILE A 32 7.20 12.77 -4.50
C ILE A 32 5.77 12.28 -4.73
N ASP A 33 4.89 13.13 -5.24
CA ASP A 33 3.51 12.77 -5.58
C ASP A 33 3.47 11.70 -6.67
N TYR A 34 4.22 11.87 -7.76
CA TYR A 34 4.31 10.84 -8.80
C TYR A 34 4.88 9.52 -8.26
N LEU A 35 5.90 9.60 -7.40
CA LEU A 35 6.51 8.42 -6.80
C LEU A 35 5.54 7.69 -5.88
N SER A 36 4.75 8.44 -5.10
CA SER A 36 3.67 7.94 -4.27
C SER A 36 2.67 7.16 -5.13
N VAL A 37 2.17 7.74 -6.22
CA VAL A 37 1.22 7.06 -7.12
C VAL A 37 1.80 5.76 -7.70
N VAL A 38 3.08 5.76 -8.10
CA VAL A 38 3.74 4.55 -8.60
C VAL A 38 3.82 3.47 -7.51
N CYS A 39 4.18 3.85 -6.29
CA CYS A 39 4.25 2.93 -5.15
C CYS A 39 2.87 2.41 -4.73
N HIS A 40 1.85 3.25 -4.83
CA HIS A 40 0.45 2.88 -4.61
C HIS A 40 0.03 1.79 -5.61
N ILE A 41 0.21 2.02 -6.91
CA ILE A 41 -0.14 1.04 -7.96
C ILE A 41 0.66 -0.26 -7.78
N ALA A 42 1.97 -0.17 -7.52
CA ALA A 42 2.86 -1.33 -7.35
C ALA A 42 2.59 -2.13 -6.06
N GLY A 43 1.99 -1.50 -5.04
CA GLY A 43 1.46 -2.17 -3.85
C GLY A 43 0.06 -2.73 -4.05
N GLY A 44 -0.59 -2.49 -5.19
CA GLY A 44 -1.97 -2.86 -5.44
C GLY A 44 -2.13 -4.33 -5.81
N ILE A 45 -3.19 -4.96 -5.32
CA ILE A 45 -3.59 -6.31 -5.77
C ILE A 45 -3.81 -6.35 -7.30
N PRO A 46 -4.48 -5.39 -7.96
CA PRO A 46 -4.72 -5.44 -9.41
C PRO A 46 -3.44 -5.51 -10.24
N PHE A 47 -2.41 -4.75 -9.85
CA PHE A 47 -1.10 -4.79 -10.50
C PHE A 47 -0.51 -6.19 -10.44
N TRP A 48 -0.49 -6.81 -9.25
CA TRP A 48 0.07 -8.13 -9.06
C TRP A 48 -0.73 -9.25 -9.71
N VAL A 49 -2.05 -9.11 -9.84
CA VAL A 49 -2.86 -10.05 -10.64
C VAL A 49 -2.45 -10.02 -12.11
N GLY A 50 -2.17 -8.83 -12.67
CA GLY A 50 -1.62 -8.69 -14.02
C GLY A 50 -0.25 -9.34 -14.17
N VAL A 51 0.67 -9.07 -13.24
CA VAL A 51 2.00 -9.68 -13.20
C VAL A 51 1.92 -11.20 -13.08
N LEU A 52 1.04 -11.72 -12.23
CA LEU A 52 0.83 -13.15 -12.03
C LEU A 52 0.31 -13.81 -13.32
N THR A 53 -0.62 -13.17 -14.03
CA THR A 53 -1.15 -13.69 -15.30
C THR A 53 -0.04 -13.86 -16.33
N ILE A 54 0.79 -12.82 -16.53
CA ILE A 54 1.92 -12.89 -17.47
C ILE A 54 2.97 -13.90 -16.99
N SER A 55 3.29 -13.89 -15.69
CA SER A 55 4.27 -14.80 -15.10
C SER A 55 3.87 -16.26 -15.22
N TYR A 56 2.56 -16.56 -15.07
CA TYR A 56 2.04 -17.92 -15.16
C TYR A 56 2.12 -18.47 -16.59
N LEU A 57 1.91 -17.61 -17.60
CA LEU A 57 1.97 -18.00 -19.00
C LEU A 57 3.40 -18.20 -19.50
N PHE A 58 4.34 -17.33 -19.10
CA PHE A 58 5.68 -17.27 -19.71
C PHE A 58 6.82 -17.75 -18.81
N PHE A 59 6.60 -17.91 -17.51
CA PHE A 59 7.66 -18.16 -16.53
C PHE A 59 7.36 -19.35 -15.60
N ASN A 60 7.93 -19.32 -14.39
CA ASN A 60 7.90 -20.42 -13.43
C ASN A 60 6.60 -20.42 -12.61
N ARG A 61 5.88 -21.54 -12.68
CA ARG A 61 4.63 -21.76 -11.94
C ARG A 61 4.80 -21.73 -10.43
N LEU A 62 5.94 -22.19 -9.90
CA LEU A 62 6.20 -22.22 -8.46
C LEU A 62 6.29 -20.79 -7.89
N PHE A 63 6.93 -19.87 -8.62
CA PHE A 63 6.97 -18.46 -8.25
C PHE A 63 5.55 -17.87 -8.24
N CYS A 64 4.75 -18.15 -9.27
CA CYS A 64 3.38 -17.67 -9.36
C CYS A 64 2.51 -18.17 -8.19
N ILE A 65 2.68 -19.43 -7.76
CA ILE A 65 1.96 -19.98 -6.60
C ILE A 65 2.33 -19.23 -5.31
N LYS A 66 3.62 -18.91 -5.09
CA LYS A 66 4.04 -18.13 -3.91
C LYS A 66 3.37 -16.74 -3.88
N ILE A 67 3.38 -16.05 -5.02
CA ILE A 67 2.75 -14.73 -5.16
C ILE A 67 1.23 -14.83 -4.97
N ALA A 68 0.58 -15.83 -5.57
CA ALA A 68 -0.86 -16.07 -5.42
C ALA A 68 -1.25 -16.26 -3.96
N LEU A 69 -0.53 -17.13 -3.24
CA LEU A 69 -0.77 -17.41 -1.83
C LEU A 69 -0.56 -16.17 -0.96
N ALA A 70 0.47 -15.36 -1.26
CA ALA A 70 0.74 -14.11 -0.56
C ALA A 70 -0.37 -13.06 -0.79
N LEU A 71 -0.85 -12.91 -2.02
CA LEU A 71 -1.96 -12.00 -2.32
C LEU A 71 -3.26 -12.46 -1.62
N PHE A 72 -3.54 -13.75 -1.66
CA PHE A 72 -4.73 -14.33 -1.03
C PHE A 72 -4.71 -14.16 0.49
N SER A 73 -3.59 -14.50 1.13
CA SER A 73 -3.43 -14.31 2.58
C SER A 73 -3.51 -12.83 2.97
N THR A 74 -2.90 -11.95 2.18
CA THR A 74 -2.99 -10.50 2.39
C THR A 74 -4.43 -10.01 2.31
N GLY A 75 -5.18 -10.41 1.28
CA GLY A 75 -6.57 -10.00 1.10
C GLY A 75 -7.47 -10.42 2.27
N ILE A 76 -7.35 -11.68 2.72
CA ILE A 76 -8.13 -12.18 3.86
C ILE A 76 -7.73 -11.47 5.16
N ILE A 77 -6.44 -11.47 5.50
CA ILE A 77 -5.96 -10.93 6.76
C ILE A 77 -6.25 -9.43 6.82
N ASN A 78 -5.95 -8.70 5.75
CA ASN A 78 -6.21 -7.26 5.70
C ASN A 78 -7.71 -6.96 5.77
N GLY A 79 -8.56 -7.71 5.03
CA GLY A 79 -10.00 -7.55 5.09
C GLY A 79 -10.59 -7.79 6.49
N LEU A 80 -10.17 -8.87 7.16
CA LEU A 80 -10.59 -9.17 8.53
C LEU A 80 -10.13 -8.09 9.52
N LEU A 81 -8.89 -7.64 9.42
CA LEU A 81 -8.37 -6.59 10.30
C LEU A 81 -9.07 -5.25 10.04
N LYS A 82 -9.35 -4.91 8.78
CA LYS A 82 -10.11 -3.70 8.44
C LYS A 82 -11.51 -3.73 9.05
N TYR A 83 -12.19 -4.87 8.98
CA TYR A 83 -13.48 -5.07 9.63
C TYR A 83 -13.39 -5.03 11.16
N PHE A 84 -12.28 -5.50 11.74
CA PHE A 84 -12.11 -5.49 13.19
C PHE A 84 -11.82 -4.08 13.73
N PHE A 85 -10.99 -3.29 13.02
CA PHE A 85 -10.58 -1.97 13.50
C PHE A 85 -11.56 -0.86 13.11
N GLU A 86 -12.27 -1.00 11.98
CA GLU A 86 -13.23 -0.02 11.44
C GLU A 86 -12.75 1.44 11.51
N SER A 87 -11.43 1.63 11.35
CA SER A 87 -10.83 2.95 11.52
C SER A 87 -11.30 3.86 10.39
N PRO A 88 -11.94 5.01 10.70
CA PRO A 88 -12.29 5.98 9.68
C PRO A 88 -11.01 6.46 9.00
N ARG A 89 -11.09 6.71 7.70
CA ARG A 89 -9.99 7.38 7.02
C ARG A 89 -9.91 8.84 7.48
N PRO A 90 -8.70 9.42 7.55
CA PRO A 90 -8.53 10.84 7.80
C PRO A 90 -9.39 11.65 6.82
N SER A 91 -10.32 12.45 7.34
CA SER A 91 -11.23 13.30 6.57
C SER A 91 -11.02 14.76 6.95
N GLY A 92 -11.20 15.66 5.98
CA GLY A 92 -11.03 17.10 6.21
C GLY A 92 -9.57 17.57 6.35
N LEU A 93 -8.58 16.81 5.85
CA LEU A 93 -7.22 17.33 5.73
C LEU A 93 -7.20 18.55 4.80
N SER A 94 -6.32 19.49 5.12
CA SER A 94 -6.06 20.69 4.32
C SER A 94 -5.89 20.37 2.83
N SER A 95 -6.26 21.31 1.94
CA SER A 95 -6.21 21.20 0.48
C SER A 95 -4.85 20.77 -0.10
N LYS A 96 -3.78 20.79 0.70
CA LYS A 96 -2.46 20.22 0.36
C LYS A 96 -2.41 18.70 0.30
N PHE A 97 -3.25 17.98 1.03
CA PHE A 97 -3.35 16.51 0.96
C PHE A 97 -4.40 16.05 -0.06
N ALA A 98 -5.27 16.96 -0.48
CA ALA A 98 -6.32 16.68 -1.44
C ALA A 98 -5.75 16.20 -2.79
N SER A 99 -4.55 16.61 -3.20
CA SER A 99 -3.94 16.18 -4.47
C SER A 99 -3.62 14.67 -4.52
N VAL A 100 -3.20 14.07 -3.40
CA VAL A 100 -2.93 12.62 -3.34
C VAL A 100 -4.24 11.83 -3.19
N GLN A 101 -5.19 12.38 -2.42
CA GLN A 101 -6.45 11.72 -2.09
C GLN A 101 -7.52 11.86 -3.20
N GLU A 102 -7.51 12.93 -4.00
CA GLU A 102 -8.41 13.09 -5.17
C GLU A 102 -8.08 12.11 -6.30
N ASN A 103 -6.79 11.78 -6.47
CA ASN A 103 -6.36 10.91 -7.55
C ASN A 103 -6.61 9.42 -7.26
N VAL A 104 -6.87 9.05 -6.01
CA VAL A 104 -7.00 7.65 -5.57
C VAL A 104 -8.24 7.49 -4.69
N THR A 105 -9.38 7.20 -5.33
CA THR A 105 -10.65 6.93 -4.64
C THR A 105 -10.66 5.53 -4.03
N GLU A 106 -10.33 5.46 -2.75
CA GLU A 106 -10.36 4.21 -2.02
C GLU A 106 -11.66 4.07 -1.19
N THR A 107 -12.36 2.94 -1.32
CA THR A 107 -13.70 2.73 -0.71
C THR A 107 -13.70 1.99 0.62
N SER A 108 -12.53 1.67 1.19
CA SER A 108 -12.38 0.79 2.35
C SER A 108 -11.80 1.49 3.59
N PHE A 109 -11.86 0.87 4.78
CA PHE A 109 -11.33 1.42 6.03
C PHE A 109 -9.82 1.75 5.95
N GLY A 110 -9.38 2.69 6.79
CA GLY A 110 -8.01 3.23 6.77
C GLY A 110 -6.94 2.32 7.33
N LEU A 111 -7.26 1.53 8.35
CA LEU A 111 -6.33 0.62 9.02
C LEU A 111 -6.76 -0.83 8.86
N PRO A 112 -5.83 -1.77 8.58
CA PRO A 112 -4.44 -1.58 8.14
C PRO A 112 -4.30 -1.27 6.63
N SER A 113 -3.18 -0.67 6.21
CA SER A 113 -2.90 -0.39 4.78
C SER A 113 -2.75 -1.67 3.96
N GLY A 114 -3.64 -1.86 2.98
CA GLY A 114 -3.59 -2.98 2.05
C GLY A 114 -2.36 -2.92 1.15
N HIS A 115 -2.07 -1.74 0.58
CA HIS A 115 -0.95 -1.52 -0.33
C HIS A 115 0.39 -1.80 0.33
N SER A 116 0.58 -1.33 1.57
CA SER A 116 1.81 -1.58 2.31
C SER A 116 1.95 -3.06 2.69
N HIS A 117 0.86 -3.74 3.06
CA HIS A 117 0.89 -5.17 3.38
C HIS A 117 1.25 -6.03 2.16
N VAL A 118 0.60 -5.77 1.01
CA VAL A 118 0.92 -6.43 -0.26
C VAL A 118 2.35 -6.15 -0.65
N SER A 119 2.81 -4.90 -0.50
CA SER A 119 4.17 -4.51 -0.88
C SER A 119 5.21 -5.32 -0.09
N ILE A 120 5.07 -5.39 1.23
CA ILE A 120 5.98 -6.16 2.09
C ILE A 120 5.98 -7.65 1.72
N LEU A 121 4.80 -8.27 1.59
CA LEU A 121 4.71 -9.71 1.34
C LEU A 121 5.18 -10.07 -0.06
N VAL A 122 4.68 -9.38 -1.08
CA VAL A 122 4.88 -9.76 -2.47
C VAL A 122 6.25 -9.30 -2.99
N TRP A 123 6.63 -8.04 -2.76
CA TRP A 123 8.00 -7.61 -3.08
C TRP A 123 9.03 -8.30 -2.18
N GLY A 124 8.67 -8.70 -0.96
CA GLY A 124 9.51 -9.54 -0.11
C GLY A 124 9.83 -10.90 -0.76
N ILE A 125 8.82 -11.56 -1.34
CA ILE A 125 9.05 -12.80 -2.10
C ILE A 125 9.95 -12.54 -3.30
N VAL A 126 9.71 -11.46 -4.05
CA VAL A 126 10.57 -11.09 -5.20
C VAL A 126 12.02 -10.85 -4.75
N PHE A 127 12.23 -10.15 -3.64
CA PHE A 127 13.55 -9.88 -3.09
C PHE A 127 14.31 -11.17 -2.74
N LEU A 128 13.61 -12.15 -2.16
CA LEU A 128 14.19 -13.42 -1.74
C LEU A 128 14.46 -14.36 -2.93
N ASP A 129 13.52 -14.46 -3.86
CA ASP A 129 13.61 -15.37 -5.01
C ASP A 129 14.49 -14.82 -6.16
N ALA A 130 14.66 -13.51 -6.28
CA ALA A 130 15.47 -12.91 -7.32
C ALA A 130 16.96 -13.25 -7.16
N LYS A 131 17.62 -13.58 -8.27
CA LYS A 131 19.09 -13.78 -8.30
C LYS A 131 19.83 -12.48 -8.61
N GLN A 132 19.19 -11.58 -9.36
CA GLN A 132 19.79 -10.36 -9.85
C GLN A 132 19.73 -9.26 -8.78
N LYS A 133 20.87 -8.64 -8.48
CA LYS A 133 20.96 -7.58 -7.45
C LYS A 133 20.08 -6.36 -7.76
N TRP A 134 19.90 -6.01 -9.03
CA TRP A 134 19.06 -4.88 -9.42
C TRP A 134 17.57 -5.14 -9.13
N VAL A 135 17.08 -6.36 -9.33
CA VAL A 135 15.70 -6.75 -9.00
C VAL A 135 15.48 -6.65 -7.48
N LYS A 136 16.47 -7.09 -6.70
CA LYS A 136 16.43 -6.95 -5.24
C LYS A 136 16.40 -5.48 -4.80
N ALA A 137 17.17 -4.61 -5.45
CA ALA A 137 17.15 -3.18 -5.15
C ALA A 137 15.77 -2.57 -5.43
N ILE A 138 15.13 -2.92 -6.54
CA ILE A 138 13.76 -2.47 -6.86
C ILE A 138 12.74 -3.00 -5.84
N ALA A 139 12.82 -4.27 -5.49
CA ALA A 139 11.92 -4.84 -4.49
C ALA A 139 12.07 -4.15 -3.13
N LEU A 140 13.32 -3.93 -2.70
CA LEU A 140 13.60 -3.22 -1.44
C LEU A 140 13.10 -1.77 -1.48
N PHE A 141 13.23 -1.10 -2.63
CA PHE A 141 12.70 0.25 -2.83
C PHE A 141 11.18 0.29 -2.57
N PHE A 142 10.40 -0.60 -3.18
CA PHE A 142 8.95 -0.63 -2.96
C PHE A 142 8.57 -0.99 -1.53
N ILE A 143 9.26 -1.94 -0.89
CA ILE A 143 9.03 -2.29 0.51
C ILE A 143 9.16 -1.06 1.43
N LEU A 144 10.16 -0.20 1.17
CA LEU A 144 10.44 0.96 2.00
C LEU A 144 9.59 2.19 1.66
N PHE A 145 9.18 2.37 0.40
CA PHE A 145 8.50 3.58 -0.06
C PHE A 145 6.97 3.46 -0.13
N THR A 146 6.39 2.27 -0.30
CA THR A 146 4.92 2.08 -0.29
C THR A 146 4.23 2.49 1.03
N PRO A 147 4.86 2.49 2.22
CA PRO A 147 4.24 3.08 3.41
C PRO A 147 4.02 4.60 3.33
N PHE A 148 4.73 5.30 2.42
CA PHE A 148 4.61 6.74 2.20
C PHE A 148 3.69 7.10 1.02
N SER A 149 3.10 6.10 0.36
CA SER A 149 2.15 6.28 -0.73
C SER A 149 0.70 6.25 -0.31
#